data_AF-A0A817UQZ6-F1
#
_entry.id   AF-A0A817UQZ6-F1
#
_cell.length_a   1.000
_cell.length_b   1.000
_cell.length_c   1.000
_cell.angle_alpha   90.00
_cell.angle_beta   90.00
_cell.angle_gamma   90.00
#
_symmetry.space_group_name_H-M   'P 1'
#
loop_
_entity.id
_entity.type
_entity.pdbx_description
1 polymer ?
#
loop_
_entity_poly.entity_id
_entity_poly.type
_entity_poly.pdbx_seq_one_letter_code
_entity_poly.pdbx_strand_id
1 'polypeptide(L)'
;MEQQIDEEEDDELRVYAEAKKKIARLRREKELQAHQEKQEVRDHMIGYLGSLQKRAEADNDTQIFRARAQKEAKDLRDEQEKLEKQQKMRESITKHRFETMKRHEAEREMEEREDAEMRRKKAESDRLFLLYQQEKEKQRIQDAQVTAEFHLKQAQERKDRQRDLKASEMDEIQMDRHMNEVEKQQYQDYTGRVISYMEENGRNTYPMKRVVTDEIKRFDQLNHAYKKTDTPINGNGEKKPGSQDKKTLDETKKHLGFQWDIPNK
;
A
#
# COMPACT_ATOMS: atom_id res chain seq x y z
N MET A 1 -94.12 -101.97 -100.56
CA MET A 1 -92.65 -102.03 -100.65
C MET A 1 -92.12 -100.60 -100.83
N GLU A 2 -92.46 -99.70 -99.92
CA GLU A 2 -91.97 -98.30 -99.86
C GLU A 2 -91.69 -97.98 -98.38
N GLN A 3 -92.63 -98.33 -97.49
CA GLN A 3 -92.47 -98.16 -96.03
C GLN A 3 -91.32 -98.93 -95.36
N GLN A 4 -90.78 -100.00 -95.97
CA GLN A 4 -89.65 -100.76 -95.41
C GLN A 4 -88.28 -100.19 -95.83
N ILE A 5 -88.21 -99.44 -96.93
CA ILE A 5 -86.98 -98.80 -97.39
C ILE A 5 -86.76 -97.50 -96.60
N ASP A 6 -87.84 -96.77 -96.31
CA ASP A 6 -87.80 -95.56 -95.47
C ASP A 6 -87.34 -95.86 -94.02
N GLU A 7 -87.71 -97.02 -93.46
CA GLU A 7 -87.29 -97.43 -92.11
C GLU A 7 -85.80 -97.83 -92.05
N GLU A 8 -85.28 -98.49 -93.09
CA GLU A 8 -83.86 -98.85 -93.19
C GLU A 8 -82.98 -97.59 -93.42
N GLU A 9 -83.44 -96.64 -94.24
CA GLU A 9 -82.75 -95.37 -94.45
C GLU A 9 -82.74 -94.50 -93.19
N ASP A 10 -83.83 -94.48 -92.40
CA ASP A 10 -83.90 -93.77 -91.11
C ASP A 10 -82.98 -94.39 -90.03
N ASP A 11 -82.85 -95.71 -90.00
CA ASP A 11 -81.93 -96.41 -89.09
C ASP A 11 -80.47 -96.17 -89.47
N GLU A 12 -80.13 -96.14 -90.76
CA GLU A 12 -78.81 -95.74 -91.24
C GLU A 12 -78.49 -94.27 -90.90
N LEU A 13 -79.48 -93.37 -91.05
CA LEU A 13 -79.36 -91.96 -90.68
C LEU A 13 -79.11 -91.79 -89.17
N ARG A 14 -79.75 -92.62 -88.35
CA ARG A 14 -79.61 -92.61 -86.88
C ARG A 14 -78.22 -93.10 -86.45
N VAL A 15 -77.72 -94.18 -87.03
CA VAL A 15 -76.36 -94.68 -86.75
C VAL A 15 -75.31 -93.65 -87.16
N TYR A 16 -75.50 -92.98 -88.31
CA TYR A 16 -74.61 -91.90 -88.75
C TYR A 16 -74.69 -90.67 -87.83
N ALA A 17 -75.87 -90.29 -87.35
CA ALA A 17 -76.06 -89.20 -86.40
C ALA A 17 -75.42 -89.50 -85.03
N GLU A 18 -75.54 -90.73 -84.54
CA GLU A 18 -74.89 -91.20 -83.31
C GLU A 18 -73.36 -91.25 -83.45
N ALA A 19 -72.84 -91.73 -84.59
CA ALA A 19 -71.41 -91.69 -84.91
C ALA A 19 -70.88 -90.25 -84.97
N LYS A 20 -71.61 -89.32 -85.60
CA LYS A 20 -71.25 -87.90 -85.69
C LYS A 20 -71.28 -87.22 -84.31
N LYS A 21 -72.26 -87.54 -83.46
CA LYS A 21 -72.30 -87.09 -82.05
C LYS A 21 -71.10 -87.62 -81.26
N LYS A 22 -70.72 -88.89 -81.45
CA LYS A 22 -69.54 -89.50 -80.81
C LYS A 22 -68.23 -88.84 -81.26
N ILE A 23 -68.07 -88.56 -82.56
CA ILE A 23 -66.90 -87.83 -83.09
C ILE A 23 -66.85 -86.40 -82.53
N ALA A 24 -67.98 -85.70 -82.46
CA ALA A 24 -68.04 -84.36 -81.87
C ALA A 24 -67.69 -84.35 -80.36
N ARG A 25 -68.08 -85.40 -79.62
CA ARG A 25 -67.73 -85.58 -78.21
C ARG A 25 -66.22 -85.80 -78.03
N LEU A 26 -65.64 -86.71 -78.80
CA LEU A 26 -64.20 -87.00 -78.77
C LEU A 26 -63.35 -85.77 -79.17
N ARG A 27 -63.82 -84.95 -80.12
CA ARG A 27 -63.17 -83.67 -80.47
C ARG A 27 -63.17 -82.69 -79.29
N ARG A 28 -64.32 -82.52 -78.62
CA ARG A 28 -64.41 -81.66 -77.42
C ARG A 28 -63.54 -82.16 -76.27
N GLU A 29 -63.49 -83.47 -76.04
CA GLU A 29 -62.64 -84.07 -75.00
C GLU A 29 -61.16 -83.85 -75.31
N LYS A 30 -60.73 -84.02 -76.56
CA LYS A 30 -59.35 -83.77 -76.99
C LYS A 30 -58.97 -82.28 -76.90
N GLU A 31 -59.88 -81.37 -77.25
CA GLU A 31 -59.68 -79.93 -77.10
C GLU A 31 -59.59 -79.52 -75.63
N LEU A 32 -60.42 -80.12 -74.75
CA LEU A 32 -60.38 -79.89 -73.31
C LEU A 32 -59.06 -80.39 -72.70
N GLN A 33 -58.60 -81.58 -73.08
CA GLN A 33 -57.30 -82.11 -72.64
C GLN A 33 -56.14 -81.22 -73.10
N ALA A 34 -56.12 -80.82 -74.37
CA ALA A 34 -55.10 -79.90 -74.89
C ALA A 34 -55.16 -78.51 -74.22
N HIS A 35 -56.35 -78.08 -73.79
CA HIS A 35 -56.50 -76.86 -72.99
C HIS A 35 -55.97 -77.05 -71.56
N GLN A 36 -56.28 -78.18 -70.91
CA GLN A 36 -55.80 -78.54 -69.57
C GLN A 36 -54.27 -78.62 -69.53
N GLU A 37 -53.64 -79.33 -70.48
CA GLU A 37 -52.17 -79.42 -70.59
C GLU A 37 -51.54 -78.02 -70.75
N LYS A 38 -52.10 -77.16 -71.60
CA LYS A 38 -51.64 -75.77 -71.75
C LYS A 38 -51.83 -74.96 -70.47
N GLN A 39 -52.86 -75.25 -69.69
CA GLN A 39 -53.14 -74.58 -68.42
C GLN A 39 -52.15 -75.03 -67.34
N GLU A 40 -51.87 -76.33 -67.22
CA GLU A 40 -50.86 -76.88 -66.32
C GLU A 40 -49.45 -76.34 -66.61
N VAL A 41 -49.07 -76.26 -67.89
CA VAL A 41 -47.78 -75.65 -68.28
C VAL A 41 -47.72 -74.18 -67.89
N ARG A 42 -48.82 -73.42 -68.07
CA ARG A 42 -48.90 -72.02 -67.64
C ARG A 42 -48.83 -71.88 -66.12
N ASP A 43 -49.55 -72.70 -65.38
CA ASP A 43 -49.59 -72.67 -63.92
C ASP A 43 -48.22 -73.05 -63.33
N HIS A 44 -47.53 -74.04 -63.92
CA HIS A 44 -46.17 -74.39 -63.55
C HIS A 44 -45.19 -73.23 -63.82
N MET A 45 -45.31 -72.56 -64.97
CA MET A 45 -44.47 -71.39 -65.29
C MET A 45 -44.73 -70.23 -64.33
N ILE A 46 -46.00 -69.95 -64.00
CA ILE A 46 -46.38 -68.92 -63.02
C ILE A 46 -45.82 -69.26 -61.63
N GLY A 47 -45.95 -70.52 -61.20
CA GLY A 47 -45.40 -70.98 -59.92
C GLY A 47 -43.88 -70.84 -59.85
N TYR A 48 -43.17 -71.21 -60.92
CA TYR A 48 -41.73 -71.06 -61.02
C TYR A 48 -41.30 -69.59 -60.98
N LEU A 49 -41.93 -68.71 -61.77
CA LEU A 49 -41.67 -67.26 -61.75
C LEU A 49 -41.95 -66.65 -60.38
N GLY A 50 -43.05 -67.05 -59.73
CA GLY A 50 -43.37 -66.62 -58.36
C GLY A 50 -42.32 -67.06 -57.33
N SER A 51 -41.74 -68.25 -57.49
CA SER A 51 -40.65 -68.72 -56.62
C SER A 51 -39.35 -67.94 -56.82
N LEU A 52 -39.02 -67.59 -58.07
CA LEU A 52 -37.87 -66.74 -58.40
C LEU A 52 -38.04 -65.34 -57.82
N GLN A 53 -39.23 -64.76 -57.94
CA GLN A 53 -39.53 -63.46 -57.38
C GLN A 53 -39.41 -63.46 -55.85
N LYS A 54 -40.00 -64.44 -55.16
CA LYS A 54 -39.87 -64.59 -53.70
C LYS A 54 -38.42 -64.75 -53.24
N ARG A 55 -37.60 -65.49 -54.00
CA ARG A 55 -36.17 -65.64 -53.71
C ARG A 55 -35.41 -64.33 -53.89
N ALA A 56 -35.71 -63.56 -54.94
CA ALA A 56 -35.12 -62.26 -55.16
C ALA A 56 -35.52 -61.25 -54.06
N GLU A 57 -36.79 -61.24 -53.65
CA GLU A 57 -37.28 -60.43 -52.53
C GLU A 57 -36.56 -60.79 -51.23
N ALA A 58 -36.44 -62.08 -50.92
CA ALA A 58 -35.72 -62.54 -49.72
C ALA A 58 -34.23 -62.14 -49.73
N ASP A 59 -33.54 -62.25 -50.86
CA ASP A 59 -32.14 -61.82 -50.96
C ASP A 59 -32.00 -60.31 -50.76
N ASN A 60 -32.86 -59.51 -51.40
CA ASN A 60 -32.90 -58.05 -51.21
C ASN A 60 -33.17 -57.67 -49.75
N ASP A 61 -34.11 -58.34 -49.07
CA ASP A 61 -34.41 -58.10 -47.67
C ASP A 61 -33.19 -58.39 -46.78
N THR A 62 -32.44 -59.47 -47.06
CA THR A 62 -31.21 -59.76 -46.32
C THR A 62 -30.11 -58.72 -46.57
N GLN A 63 -29.99 -58.20 -47.79
CA GLN A 63 -29.04 -57.14 -48.11
C GLN A 63 -29.43 -55.83 -47.40
N ILE A 64 -30.72 -55.47 -47.40
CA ILE A 64 -31.24 -54.29 -46.69
C ILE A 64 -30.99 -54.44 -45.19
N PHE A 65 -31.25 -55.61 -44.60
CA PHE A 65 -30.99 -55.86 -43.19
C PHE A 65 -29.50 -55.70 -42.83
N ARG A 66 -28.60 -56.26 -43.64
CA ARG A 66 -27.14 -56.10 -43.45
C ARG A 66 -26.71 -54.64 -43.56
N ALA A 67 -27.21 -53.92 -44.56
CA ALA A 67 -26.91 -52.50 -44.75
C ALA A 67 -27.39 -51.65 -43.56
N ARG A 68 -28.59 -51.94 -43.03
CA ARG A 68 -29.12 -51.29 -41.82
C ARG A 68 -28.25 -51.59 -40.60
N ALA A 69 -27.93 -52.86 -40.36
CA ALA A 69 -27.09 -53.26 -39.23
C ALA A 69 -25.68 -52.64 -39.28
N GLN A 70 -25.08 -52.53 -40.47
CA GLN A 70 -23.79 -51.85 -40.64
C GLN A 70 -23.87 -50.35 -40.37
N LYS A 71 -24.95 -49.70 -40.84
CA LYS A 71 -25.19 -48.28 -40.59
C LYS A 71 -25.40 -48.00 -39.11
N GLU A 72 -26.26 -48.77 -38.44
CA GLU A 72 -26.51 -48.65 -37.00
C GLU A 72 -25.23 -48.87 -36.19
N ALA A 73 -24.42 -49.87 -36.55
CA ALA A 73 -23.14 -50.11 -35.88
C ALA A 73 -22.14 -48.96 -36.07
N LYS A 74 -22.17 -48.29 -37.23
CA LYS A 74 -21.34 -47.10 -37.48
C LYS A 74 -21.84 -45.90 -36.68
N ASP A 75 -23.14 -45.64 -36.71
CA ASP A 75 -23.76 -44.52 -36.01
C ASP A 75 -23.51 -44.64 -34.49
N LEU A 76 -23.63 -45.84 -33.92
CA LEU A 76 -23.30 -46.11 -32.51
C LEU A 76 -21.83 -45.81 -32.17
N ARG A 77 -20.88 -46.19 -33.05
CA ARG A 77 -19.45 -45.88 -32.84
C ARG A 77 -19.20 -44.38 -32.89
N ASP A 78 -19.79 -43.69 -33.87
CA ASP A 78 -19.65 -42.25 -34.04
C ASP A 78 -20.26 -41.49 -32.83
N GLU A 79 -21.37 -41.98 -32.27
CA GLU A 79 -21.97 -41.44 -31.04
C GLU A 79 -21.07 -41.66 -29.81
N GLN A 80 -20.53 -42.87 -29.64
CA GLN A 80 -19.60 -43.17 -28.54
C GLN A 80 -18.36 -42.27 -28.61
N GLU A 81 -17.73 -42.12 -29.78
CA GLU A 81 -16.59 -41.23 -29.95
C GLU A 81 -16.92 -39.77 -29.63
N LYS A 82 -18.10 -39.30 -30.04
CA LYS A 82 -18.56 -37.93 -29.73
C LYS A 82 -18.72 -37.75 -28.23
N LEU A 83 -19.34 -38.71 -27.54
CA LEU A 83 -19.52 -38.67 -26.09
C LEU A 83 -18.18 -38.67 -25.35
N GLU A 84 -17.23 -39.53 -25.74
CA GLU A 84 -15.90 -39.56 -25.16
C GLU A 84 -15.15 -38.24 -25.36
N LYS A 85 -15.20 -37.65 -26.57
CA LYS A 85 -14.59 -36.35 -26.85
C LYS A 85 -15.20 -35.24 -26.00
N GLN A 86 -16.53 -35.23 -25.87
CA GLN A 86 -17.23 -34.27 -25.01
C GLN A 86 -16.87 -34.44 -23.54
N GLN A 87 -16.77 -35.67 -23.05
CA GLN A 87 -16.38 -35.96 -21.68
C GLN A 87 -14.94 -35.49 -21.40
N LYS A 88 -13.98 -35.87 -22.25
CA LYS A 88 -12.58 -35.42 -22.14
C LYS A 88 -12.46 -33.89 -22.17
N MET A 89 -13.25 -33.22 -23.02
CA MET A 89 -13.29 -31.76 -23.07
C MET A 89 -13.82 -31.16 -21.76
N ARG A 90 -14.90 -31.70 -21.19
CA ARG A 90 -15.45 -31.25 -19.90
C ARG A 90 -14.46 -31.47 -18.75
N GLU A 91 -13.79 -32.61 -18.72
CA GLU A 91 -12.75 -32.91 -17.75
C GLU A 91 -11.55 -31.96 -17.87
N SER A 92 -11.13 -31.64 -19.10
CA SER A 92 -10.07 -30.66 -19.34
C SER A 92 -10.46 -29.25 -18.85
N ILE A 93 -11.68 -28.80 -19.17
CA ILE A 93 -12.19 -27.49 -18.72
C ILE A 93 -12.26 -27.42 -17.20
N THR A 94 -12.74 -28.47 -16.54
CA THR A 94 -12.86 -28.50 -15.07
C THR A 94 -11.49 -28.53 -14.40
N LYS A 95 -10.55 -29.33 -14.89
CA LYS A 95 -9.15 -29.34 -14.41
C LYS A 95 -8.50 -27.96 -14.56
N HIS A 96 -8.61 -27.36 -15.74
CA HIS A 96 -8.04 -26.04 -15.98
C HIS A 96 -8.62 -24.97 -15.05
N ARG A 97 -9.94 -24.95 -14.84
CA ARG A 97 -10.60 -24.02 -13.90
C ARG A 97 -10.10 -24.22 -12.47
N PHE A 98 -9.99 -25.47 -12.02
CA PHE A 98 -9.50 -25.80 -10.69
C PHE A 98 -8.03 -25.36 -10.49
N GLU A 99 -7.16 -25.66 -11.45
CA GLU A 99 -5.76 -25.26 -11.41
C GLU A 99 -5.60 -23.74 -11.41
N THR A 100 -6.40 -23.03 -12.20
CA THR A 100 -6.39 -21.57 -12.28
C THR A 100 -6.82 -20.94 -10.95
N MET A 101 -7.91 -21.45 -10.36
CA MET A 101 -8.38 -21.04 -9.04
C MET A 101 -7.30 -21.26 -7.98
N LYS A 102 -6.71 -22.45 -7.94
CA LYS A 102 -5.66 -22.79 -6.98
C LYS A 102 -4.42 -21.91 -7.14
N ARG A 103 -4.02 -21.61 -8.38
CA ARG A 103 -2.90 -20.70 -8.66
C ARG A 103 -3.19 -19.30 -8.16
N HIS A 104 -4.38 -18.78 -8.45
CA HIS A 104 -4.80 -17.45 -8.05
C HIS A 104 -4.92 -17.33 -6.52
N GLU A 105 -5.35 -18.38 -5.83
CA GLU A 105 -5.39 -18.43 -4.38
C GLU A 105 -3.97 -18.41 -3.78
N ALA A 106 -3.06 -19.22 -4.32
CA ALA A 106 -1.67 -19.22 -3.88
C ALA A 106 -0.95 -17.88 -4.14
N GLU A 107 -1.25 -17.23 -5.26
CA GLU A 107 -0.71 -15.90 -5.60
C GLU A 107 -1.22 -14.83 -4.62
N ARG A 108 -2.52 -14.84 -4.30
CA ARG A 108 -3.08 -13.96 -3.25
C ARG A 108 -2.45 -14.20 -1.89
N GLU A 109 -2.29 -15.46 -1.49
CA GLU A 109 -1.70 -15.78 -0.18
C GLU A 109 -0.23 -15.30 -0.10
N MET A 110 0.51 -15.40 -1.20
CA MET A 110 1.87 -14.85 -1.29
C MET A 110 1.87 -13.33 -1.21
N GLU A 111 1.01 -12.65 -1.97
CA GLU A 111 0.87 -11.19 -1.94
C GLU A 111 0.49 -10.69 -0.53
N GLU A 112 -0.47 -11.33 0.13
CA GLU A 112 -0.87 -11.00 1.51
C GLU A 112 0.28 -11.17 2.51
N ARG A 113 1.11 -12.20 2.33
CA ARG A 113 2.31 -12.43 3.17
C ARG A 113 3.36 -11.36 2.91
N GLU A 114 3.65 -11.04 1.66
CA GLU A 114 4.61 -9.99 1.29
C GLU A 114 4.15 -8.62 1.83
N ASP A 115 2.88 -8.29 1.70
CA ASP A 115 2.28 -7.07 2.25
C ASP A 115 2.33 -7.04 3.79
N ALA A 116 2.12 -8.18 4.45
CA ALA A 116 2.26 -8.28 5.89
C ALA A 116 3.72 -8.07 6.34
N GLU A 117 4.69 -8.63 5.62
CA GLU A 117 6.12 -8.42 5.89
C GLU A 117 6.54 -6.98 5.66
N MET A 118 6.09 -6.36 4.56
CA MET A 118 6.38 -4.96 4.26
C MET A 118 5.80 -4.02 5.34
N ARG A 119 4.58 -4.28 5.81
CA ARG A 119 3.99 -3.54 6.93
C ARG A 119 4.78 -3.71 8.22
N ARG A 120 5.28 -4.92 8.52
CA ARG A 120 6.14 -5.18 9.69
C ARG A 120 7.45 -4.40 9.61
N LYS A 121 8.15 -4.47 8.47
CA LYS A 121 9.40 -3.73 8.24
C LYS A 121 9.21 -2.22 8.41
N LYS A 122 8.10 -1.67 7.88
CA LYS A 122 7.77 -0.26 8.06
C LYS A 122 7.53 0.09 9.53
N ALA A 123 6.76 -0.72 10.24
CA ALA A 123 6.49 -0.50 11.67
C ALA A 123 7.78 -0.56 12.52
N GLU A 124 8.70 -1.48 12.21
CA GLU A 124 10.01 -1.56 12.87
C GLU A 124 10.88 -0.34 12.56
N SER A 125 10.90 0.11 11.31
CA SER A 125 11.59 1.34 10.89
C SER A 125 11.06 2.56 11.64
N ASP A 126 9.73 2.72 11.70
CA ASP A 126 9.08 3.84 12.40
C ASP A 126 9.40 3.80 13.91
N ARG A 127 9.41 2.60 14.51
CA ARG A 127 9.80 2.42 15.90
C ARG A 127 11.25 2.82 16.16
N LEU A 128 12.18 2.38 15.30
CA LEU A 128 13.60 2.74 15.42
C LEU A 128 13.81 4.25 15.24
N PHE A 129 13.10 4.85 14.28
CA PHE A 129 13.15 6.29 14.07
C PHE A 129 12.66 7.07 15.30
N LEU A 130 11.55 6.64 15.92
CA LEU A 130 11.04 7.26 17.14
C LEU A 130 12.05 7.17 18.29
N LEU A 131 12.67 6.00 18.50
CA LEU A 131 13.70 5.81 19.52
C LEU A 131 14.90 6.73 19.28
N TYR A 132 15.36 6.83 18.03
CA TYR A 132 16.44 7.73 17.65
C TYR A 132 16.10 9.20 17.91
N GLN A 133 14.88 9.63 17.60
CA GLN A 133 14.44 11.01 17.88
C GLN A 133 14.41 11.29 19.38
N GLN A 134 13.90 10.36 20.19
CA GLN A 134 13.90 10.50 21.65
C GLN A 134 15.32 10.59 22.22
N GLU A 135 16.25 9.78 21.71
CA GLU A 135 17.65 9.82 22.14
C GLU A 135 18.32 11.14 21.74
N LYS A 136 18.08 11.61 20.51
CA LYS A 136 18.57 12.92 20.04
C LYS A 136 18.01 14.07 20.87
N GLU A 137 16.73 14.02 21.26
CA GLU A 137 16.13 15.03 22.13
C GLU A 137 16.76 15.02 23.53
N LYS A 138 16.99 13.84 24.12
CA LYS A 138 17.70 13.72 25.39
C LYS A 138 19.10 14.30 25.33
N GLN A 139 19.86 14.01 24.27
CA GLN A 139 21.19 14.59 24.07
C GLN A 139 21.13 16.12 23.97
N ARG A 140 20.19 16.66 23.19
CA ARG A 140 20.01 18.13 23.10
C ARG A 140 19.69 18.78 24.45
N ILE A 141 18.88 18.13 25.29
CA ILE A 141 18.57 18.63 26.63
C ILE A 141 19.82 18.60 27.51
N GLN A 142 20.60 17.52 27.46
CA GLN A 142 21.86 17.41 28.21
C GLN A 142 22.86 18.48 27.77
N ASP A 143 23.06 18.66 26.46
CA ASP A 143 23.95 19.70 25.93
C ASP A 143 23.53 21.11 26.36
N ALA A 144 22.21 21.37 26.36
CA ALA A 144 21.67 22.64 26.83
C ALA A 144 21.90 22.85 28.32
N GLN A 145 21.78 21.81 29.15
CA GLN A 145 22.07 21.86 30.58
C GLN A 145 23.56 22.14 30.84
N VAL A 146 24.46 21.41 30.18
CA VAL A 146 25.92 21.61 30.29
C VAL A 146 26.30 23.04 29.90
N THR A 147 25.72 23.54 28.80
CA THR A 147 25.98 24.92 28.34
C THR A 147 25.45 25.95 29.35
N ALA A 148 24.26 25.72 29.92
CA ALA A 148 23.68 26.60 30.94
C ALA A 148 24.52 26.63 32.22
N GLU A 149 24.97 25.47 32.69
CA GLU A 149 25.87 25.35 33.85
C GLU A 149 27.21 26.06 33.61
N PHE A 150 27.78 25.90 32.41
CA PHE A 150 29.00 26.60 32.02
C PHE A 150 28.83 28.13 32.07
N HIS A 151 27.73 28.65 31.52
CA HIS A 151 27.43 30.08 31.59
C HIS A 151 27.20 30.58 33.01
N LEU A 152 26.52 29.79 33.85
CA LEU A 152 26.33 30.12 35.26
C LEU A 152 27.67 30.23 35.99
N LYS A 153 28.56 29.26 35.78
CA LYS A 153 29.91 29.27 36.34
C LYS A 153 30.70 30.49 35.87
N GLN A 154 30.66 30.80 34.57
CA GLN A 154 31.33 31.98 34.03
C GLN A 154 30.79 33.29 34.63
N ALA A 155 29.47 33.39 34.86
CA ALA A 155 28.86 34.55 35.50
C ALA A 155 29.30 34.69 36.96
N GLN A 156 29.39 33.57 37.70
CA GLN A 156 29.91 33.55 39.07
C GLN A 156 31.38 33.99 39.11
N GLU A 157 32.24 33.43 38.26
CA GLU A 157 33.66 33.82 38.17
C GLU A 157 33.87 35.29 37.82
N ARG A 158 33.00 35.89 36.99
CA ARG A 158 33.04 37.33 36.70
C ARG A 158 32.64 38.15 37.92
N LYS A 159 31.61 37.72 38.65
CA LYS A 159 31.14 38.39 39.86
C LYS A 159 32.19 38.34 40.96
N ASP A 160 32.85 37.21 41.14
CA ASP A 160 33.90 37.05 42.15
C ASP A 160 35.14 37.86 41.78
N ARG A 161 35.59 37.84 40.52
CA ARG A 161 36.65 38.77 40.05
C ARG A 161 36.30 40.24 40.28
N GLN A 162 35.05 40.63 40.05
CA GLN A 162 34.62 42.02 40.30
C GLN A 162 34.65 42.36 41.80
N ARG A 163 34.34 41.40 42.68
CA ARG A 163 34.45 41.59 44.14
C ARG A 163 35.91 41.72 44.55
N ASP A 164 36.78 40.88 44.03
CA ASP A 164 38.21 40.91 44.33
C ASP A 164 38.85 42.23 43.86
N LEU A 165 38.50 42.69 42.66
CA LEU A 165 38.96 43.99 42.14
C LEU A 165 38.49 45.14 43.04
N LYS A 166 37.22 45.15 43.44
CA LYS A 166 36.70 46.17 44.37
C LYS A 166 37.37 46.11 45.74
N ALA A 167 37.66 44.92 46.25
CA ALA A 167 38.38 44.76 47.51
C ALA A 167 39.79 45.35 47.40
N SER A 168 40.52 45.03 46.32
CA SER A 168 41.85 45.60 46.03
C SER A 168 41.81 47.12 45.89
N GLU A 169 40.83 47.67 45.17
CA GLU A 169 40.63 49.12 45.04
C GLU A 169 40.39 49.78 46.42
N MET A 170 39.59 49.15 47.28
CA MET A 170 39.35 49.66 48.64
C MET A 170 40.60 49.58 49.53
N ASP A 171 41.42 48.55 49.38
CA ASP A 171 42.68 48.40 50.10
C ASP A 171 43.72 49.43 49.64
N GLU A 172 43.82 49.69 48.33
CA GLU A 172 44.65 50.76 47.76
C GLU A 172 44.22 52.14 48.30
N ILE A 173 42.92 52.44 48.28
CA ILE A 173 42.39 53.70 48.84
C ILE A 173 42.72 53.84 50.32
N GLN A 174 42.65 52.75 51.10
CA GLN A 174 43.02 52.77 52.52
C GLN A 174 44.51 53.03 52.72
N MET A 175 45.37 52.42 51.89
CA MET A 175 46.81 52.62 51.97
C MET A 175 47.21 54.04 51.56
N ASP A 176 46.61 54.58 50.50
CA ASP A 176 46.79 55.97 50.07
C ASP A 176 46.35 56.95 51.16
N ARG A 177 45.23 56.66 51.84
CA ARG A 177 44.80 57.46 53.00
C ARG A 177 45.82 57.45 54.12
N HIS A 178 46.31 56.26 54.48
CA HIS A 178 47.32 56.13 55.52
C HIS A 178 48.61 56.88 55.14
N MET A 179 49.08 56.74 53.89
CA MET A 179 50.27 57.46 53.41
C MET A 179 50.08 58.98 53.43
N ASN A 180 48.93 59.48 52.96
CA ASN A 180 48.59 60.90 53.01
C ASN A 180 48.54 61.44 54.45
N GLU A 181 48.06 60.64 55.41
CA GLU A 181 48.06 61.00 56.84
C GLU A 181 49.48 61.10 57.42
N VAL A 182 50.36 60.16 57.05
CA VAL A 182 51.79 60.19 57.44
C VAL A 182 52.50 61.40 56.82
N GLU A 183 52.30 61.67 55.53
CA GLU A 183 52.88 62.84 54.85
C GLU A 183 52.39 64.15 55.48
N LYS A 184 51.11 64.23 55.84
CA LYS A 184 50.54 65.37 56.56
C LYS A 184 51.26 65.59 57.89
N GLN A 185 51.50 64.54 58.67
CA GLN A 185 52.23 64.63 59.95
C GLN A 185 53.67 65.10 59.72
N GLN A 186 54.38 64.54 58.75
CA GLN A 186 55.74 64.96 58.41
C GLN A 186 55.82 66.43 57.99
N TYR A 187 54.86 66.89 57.17
CA TYR A 187 54.76 68.28 56.76
C TYR A 187 54.51 69.20 57.97
N GLN A 188 53.60 68.82 58.87
CA GLN A 188 53.33 69.58 60.10
C GLN A 188 54.55 69.66 61.01
N ASP A 189 55.26 68.55 61.22
CA ASP A 189 56.48 68.51 62.04
C ASP A 189 57.60 69.38 61.44
N TYR A 190 57.83 69.25 60.12
CA TYR A 190 58.85 70.03 59.43
C TYR A 190 58.55 71.54 59.47
N THR A 191 57.33 71.93 59.11
CA THR A 191 56.92 73.33 59.13
C THR A 191 56.90 73.91 60.55
N GLY A 192 56.52 73.10 61.54
CA GLY A 192 56.64 73.43 62.96
C GLY A 192 58.07 73.78 63.34
N ARG A 193 59.05 72.91 63.01
CA ARG A 193 60.47 73.16 63.28
C ARG A 193 60.99 74.41 62.58
N VAL A 194 60.61 74.63 61.33
CA VAL A 194 61.02 75.81 60.55
C VAL A 194 60.45 77.10 61.17
N ILE A 195 59.18 77.08 61.57
CA ILE A 195 58.54 78.22 62.25
C ILE A 195 59.24 78.49 63.59
N SER A 196 59.46 77.47 64.43
CA SER A 196 60.19 77.63 65.69
C SER A 196 61.59 78.22 65.49
N TYR A 197 62.35 77.72 64.51
CA TYR A 197 63.67 78.26 64.16
C TYR A 197 63.59 79.72 63.68
N MET A 198 62.57 80.11 62.92
CA MET A 198 62.39 81.50 62.50
C MET A 198 61.99 82.42 63.66
N GLU A 199 61.20 81.93 64.62
CA GLU A 199 60.83 82.66 65.85
C GLU A 199 62.04 82.88 66.75
N GLU A 200 62.86 81.84 66.98
CA GLU A 200 64.10 81.91 67.75
C GLU A 200 65.10 82.93 67.16
N ASN A 201 65.12 83.06 65.82
CA ASN A 201 65.97 84.02 65.11
C ASN A 201 65.33 85.41 64.91
N GLY A 202 64.19 85.70 65.55
CA GLY A 202 63.55 87.02 65.53
C GLY A 202 62.94 87.44 64.18
N ARG A 203 62.66 86.50 63.28
CA ARG A 203 62.05 86.78 61.97
C ARG A 203 60.51 86.75 62.06
N ASN A 204 59.82 87.51 61.21
CA ASN A 204 58.36 87.51 61.16
C ASN A 204 57.82 86.17 60.64
N THR A 205 57.17 85.38 61.52
CA THR A 205 56.63 84.06 61.20
C THR A 205 55.16 84.06 60.77
N TYR A 206 54.48 85.20 60.83
CA TYR A 206 53.05 85.31 60.51
C TYR A 206 52.70 84.84 59.09
N PRO A 207 53.46 85.19 58.02
CA PRO A 207 53.18 84.70 56.68
C PRO A 207 53.27 83.17 56.57
N MET A 208 54.26 82.56 57.23
CA MET A 208 54.45 81.10 57.21
C MET A 208 53.34 80.38 57.96
N LYS A 209 52.96 80.87 59.15
CA LYS A 209 51.82 80.31 59.90
C LYS A 209 50.53 80.34 59.07
N ARG A 210 50.26 81.45 58.37
CA ARG A 210 49.10 81.55 57.48
C ARG A 210 49.13 80.51 56.37
N VAL A 211 50.25 80.39 55.64
CA VAL A 211 50.42 79.41 54.56
C VAL A 211 50.21 77.98 55.08
N VAL A 212 50.83 77.62 56.20
CA VAL A 212 50.69 76.30 56.82
C VAL A 212 49.23 76.04 57.21
N THR A 213 48.54 77.01 57.80
CA THR A 213 47.11 76.83 58.14
C THR A 213 46.21 76.69 56.92
N ASP A 214 46.51 77.37 55.82
CA ASP A 214 45.74 77.26 54.59
C ASP A 214 46.02 75.95 53.85
N GLU A 215 47.27 75.48 53.85
CA GLU A 215 47.64 74.18 53.26
C GLU A 215 47.07 73.01 54.06
N ILE A 216 47.10 73.04 55.39
CA ILE A 216 46.45 72.01 56.23
C ILE A 216 44.94 71.94 55.94
N LYS A 217 44.27 73.10 55.82
CA LYS A 217 42.84 73.15 55.44
C LYS A 217 42.59 72.57 54.05
N ARG A 218 43.48 72.82 53.08
CA ARG A 218 43.37 72.24 51.73
C ARG A 218 43.54 70.72 51.76
N PHE A 219 44.52 70.20 52.50
CA PHE A 219 44.69 68.75 52.69
C PHE A 219 43.45 68.10 53.32
N ASP A 220 42.85 68.74 54.35
CA ASP A 220 41.63 68.21 54.99
C ASP A 220 40.40 68.26 54.08
N GLN A 221 40.28 69.28 53.23
CA GLN A 221 39.21 69.37 52.23
C GLN A 221 39.34 68.29 51.15
N LEU A 222 40.56 68.01 50.68
CA LEU A 222 40.83 66.96 49.71
C LEU A 222 40.51 65.58 50.31
N ASN A 223 40.96 65.29 51.53
CA ASN A 223 40.65 64.02 52.20
C ASN A 223 39.16 63.86 52.53
N HIS A 224 38.44 64.94 52.81
CA HIS A 224 36.98 64.89 53.04
C HIS A 224 36.17 64.68 51.75
N ALA A 225 36.66 65.16 50.60
CA ALA A 225 36.06 64.88 49.30
C ALA A 225 36.13 63.38 48.94
N TYR A 226 37.26 62.73 49.24
CA TYR A 226 37.42 61.28 49.10
C TYR A 226 36.49 60.47 50.01
N LYS A 227 36.10 60.98 51.19
CA LYS A 227 35.14 60.29 52.08
C LYS A 227 33.70 60.27 51.54
N LYS A 228 33.32 61.19 50.65
CA LYS A 228 31.96 61.24 50.07
C LYS A 228 31.76 60.25 48.92
N THR A 229 32.81 59.94 48.18
CA THR A 229 32.77 58.98 47.05
C THR A 229 32.71 57.52 47.49
N ASP A 230 33.04 57.24 48.76
CA ASP A 230 33.01 55.90 49.37
C ASP A 230 31.64 55.46 49.89
N THR A 231 30.62 56.33 49.82
CA THR A 231 29.27 55.92 50.17
C THR A 231 28.85 54.86 49.14
N PRO A 232 28.53 53.61 49.53
CA PRO A 232 28.18 52.59 48.57
C PRO A 232 26.96 53.08 47.81
N ILE A 233 27.14 53.39 46.52
CA ILE A 233 26.04 53.63 45.61
C ILE A 233 25.22 52.34 45.67
N ASN A 234 24.09 52.40 46.36
CA ASN A 234 23.14 51.32 46.48
C ASN A 234 22.73 50.97 45.06
N GLY A 235 23.28 49.88 44.53
CA GLY A 235 23.20 49.47 43.14
C GLY A 235 21.82 48.95 42.76
N ASN A 236 20.77 49.74 42.97
CA ASN A 236 19.48 49.56 42.31
C ASN A 236 19.47 50.39 41.03
N GLY A 237 20.36 50.02 40.11
CA GLY A 237 20.54 50.68 38.82
C GLY A 237 20.75 49.70 37.67
N GLU A 238 20.46 48.41 37.85
CA GLU A 238 20.37 47.48 36.72
C GLU A 238 19.02 47.68 36.04
N LYS A 239 18.98 48.55 35.03
CA LYS A 239 17.95 48.48 34.00
C LYS A 239 18.08 47.09 33.35
N LYS A 240 17.11 46.22 33.65
CA LYS A 240 16.92 44.94 32.96
C LYS A 240 16.95 45.19 31.44
N PRO A 241 17.81 44.51 30.67
CA PRO A 241 17.71 44.54 29.23
C PRO A 241 16.45 43.77 28.80
N GLY A 242 15.54 44.46 28.11
CA GLY A 242 14.59 43.82 27.20
C GLY A 242 13.42 43.07 27.84
N SER A 243 12.52 43.77 28.53
CA SER A 243 11.10 43.43 28.40
C SER A 243 10.61 44.10 27.11
N GLN A 244 10.83 43.48 25.95
CA GLN A 244 10.14 43.91 24.75
C GLN A 244 8.65 43.72 24.98
N ASP A 245 7.93 44.82 24.82
CA ASP A 245 6.49 44.93 24.92
C ASP A 245 5.78 43.78 24.19
N LYS A 246 4.96 43.02 24.92
CA LYS A 246 4.09 42.00 24.32
C LYS A 246 3.15 42.58 23.24
N LYS A 247 3.01 43.91 23.17
CA LYS A 247 2.23 44.62 22.14
C LYS A 247 2.92 44.65 20.76
N THR A 248 4.24 44.70 20.68
CA THR A 248 4.94 44.80 19.38
C THR A 248 5.10 43.44 18.70
N LEU A 249 5.06 42.34 19.46
CA LEU A 249 5.12 40.98 18.91
C LEU A 249 3.80 40.58 18.20
N ASP A 250 2.66 41.07 18.68
CA ASP A 250 1.36 40.80 18.04
C ASP A 250 1.11 41.67 16.80
N GLU A 251 1.67 42.88 16.77
CA GLU A 251 1.63 43.76 15.59
C GLU A 251 2.52 43.23 14.46
N THR A 252 3.71 42.72 14.78
CA THR A 252 4.60 42.09 13.79
C THR A 252 4.08 40.74 13.28
N LYS A 253 3.37 39.97 14.12
CA LYS A 253 2.69 38.73 13.68
C LYS A 253 1.53 38.96 12.71
N LYS A 254 0.75 40.03 12.90
CA LYS A 254 -0.31 40.42 11.96
C LYS A 254 0.24 40.86 10.60
N HIS A 255 1.41 41.49 10.58
CA HIS A 255 2.06 41.94 9.34
C HIS A 255 2.72 40.80 8.54
N LEU A 256 2.99 39.65 9.18
CA LEU A 256 3.61 38.47 8.58
C LEU A 256 2.60 37.37 8.16
N GLY A 257 1.30 37.65 8.20
CA GLY A 257 0.27 36.76 7.65
C GLY A 257 -0.02 35.48 8.44
N PHE A 258 0.46 35.37 9.68
CA PHE A 258 0.17 34.21 10.54
C PHE A 258 -1.12 34.44 11.34
N GLN A 259 -2.25 33.94 10.82
CA GLN A 259 -3.48 33.72 11.61
C GLN A 259 -3.44 32.31 12.19
N TRP A 260 -3.27 32.19 13.50
CA TRP A 260 -3.62 30.95 14.21
C TRP A 260 -4.94 31.21 14.93
N ASP A 261 -6.00 30.51 14.50
CA ASP A 261 -7.22 30.39 15.27
C ASP A 261 -6.90 29.65 16.57
N ILE A 262 -6.92 30.38 17.69
CA ILE A 262 -6.87 29.77 19.01
C ILE A 262 -8.30 29.30 19.32
N PRO A 263 -8.56 27.99 19.50
CA PRO A 263 -9.87 27.53 19.92
C PRO A 263 -10.11 28.02 21.36
N ASN A 264 -11.18 28.79 21.55
CA ASN A 264 -11.68 29.14 22.88
C ASN A 264 -12.08 27.86 23.62
N LYS A 265 -11.67 27.78 24.90
CA LYS A 265 -12.19 26.80 25.85
C LYS A 265 -13.67 27.00 26.10
#